data_AF-A0A4Q3DH66-F1
#
_entry.id   AF-A0A4Q3DH66-F1
#
_cell.length_a   1.000
_cell.length_b   1.000
_cell.length_c   1.000
_cell.angle_alpha   90.00
_cell.angle_beta   90.00
_cell.angle_gamma   90.00
#
_symmetry.space_group_name_H-M   'P 1'
#
loop_
_entity.id
_entity.type
_entity.pdbx_description
1 polymer ?
#
loop_
_entity_poly.entity_id
_entity_poly.type
_entity_poly.pdbx_seq_one_letter_code
_entity_poly.pdbx_strand_id
1 'polypeptide(L)'
;MLKVYNYSELSKAEVEQLTLRNTDSGNEIRETVENILQHVKQNGDQALKDYALQFDQVALNQLFADENEIAELAKQVSDEQKQAIKIAYQNIYKFHQTQLRTEEKVETMPGVTCWRELRPIEKVGLYIPGGTAVLPSTFLMLGIPAKIAGCHEIVVCSPPQKNGKINPYIAFVAQLLSIKKVFLCGGAQAVAAMAYGTESIPKVDKIFGPGNQYVTKAKTIVQSTTVTAIDMPAGPSEVLIIADESANPVFVAADLLAQAEHGVDSQSVLVSTSKKLIAETIAELEKQFPVLPRAEITQKAIANSYAVFTGTFSEAMDFSNQYAPEHLILATDQWQEITDQIT
;
A
#
# COMPACT_ATOMS: atom_id res chain seq x y z
N MET A 1 -21.61 -0.32 15.46
CA MET A 1 -22.50 0.08 14.36
C MET A 1 -21.86 1.22 13.60
N LEU A 2 -21.95 1.20 12.27
CA LEU A 2 -21.45 2.26 11.39
C LEU A 2 -22.25 3.54 11.64
N LYS A 3 -21.58 4.67 11.88
CA LYS A 3 -22.27 5.97 12.05
C LYS A 3 -22.85 6.41 10.70
N VAL A 4 -24.03 7.04 10.69
CA VAL A 4 -24.66 7.54 9.46
C VAL A 4 -24.84 9.05 9.56
N TYR A 5 -24.35 9.77 8.56
CA TYR A 5 -24.51 11.22 8.42
C TYR A 5 -25.41 11.53 7.22
N ASN A 6 -26.14 12.65 7.27
CA ASN A 6 -26.89 13.17 6.14
C ASN A 6 -26.14 14.39 5.58
N TYR A 7 -25.63 14.30 4.35
CA TYR A 7 -24.77 15.31 3.75
C TYR A 7 -25.41 16.70 3.73
N SER A 8 -26.72 16.78 3.44
CA SER A 8 -27.45 18.05 3.39
C SER A 8 -27.58 18.75 4.75
N GLU A 9 -27.35 18.03 5.85
CA GLU A 9 -27.43 18.53 7.23
C GLU A 9 -26.06 18.89 7.80
N LEU A 10 -24.96 18.51 7.12
CA LEU A 10 -23.61 18.80 7.56
C LEU A 10 -23.21 20.24 7.19
N SER A 11 -22.65 20.95 8.15
CA SER A 11 -21.91 22.18 7.88
C SER A 11 -20.60 21.87 7.14
N LYS A 12 -20.05 22.89 6.48
CA LYS A 12 -18.75 22.76 5.80
C LYS A 12 -17.64 22.26 6.73
N ALA A 13 -17.61 22.76 7.98
CA ALA A 13 -16.62 22.35 8.97
C ALA A 13 -16.78 20.87 9.39
N GLU A 14 -18.01 20.36 9.43
CA GLU A 14 -18.26 18.94 9.71
C GLU A 14 -17.86 18.05 8.54
N VAL A 15 -18.11 18.48 7.30
CA VAL A 15 -17.60 17.77 6.11
C VAL A 15 -16.08 17.73 6.13
N GLU A 16 -15.42 18.88 6.35
CA GLU A 16 -13.96 18.96 6.49
C GLU A 16 -13.45 18.01 7.59
N GLN A 17 -14.14 17.95 8.74
CA GLN A 17 -13.75 17.06 9.83
C GLN A 17 -13.90 15.57 9.48
N LEU A 18 -14.93 15.20 8.72
CA LEU A 18 -15.13 13.82 8.26
C LEU A 18 -14.08 13.44 7.21
N THR A 19 -13.66 14.36 6.36
CA THR A 19 -12.66 14.09 5.32
C THR A 19 -11.21 14.17 5.82
N LEU A 20 -10.99 14.57 7.08
CA LEU A 20 -9.68 14.48 7.70
C LEU A 20 -9.32 13.04 8.05
N ARG A 21 -8.13 12.62 7.60
CA ARG A 21 -7.53 11.35 7.99
C ARG A 21 -7.09 11.36 9.46
N ASN A 22 -7.03 10.18 10.07
CA ASN A 22 -6.39 10.01 11.37
C ASN A 22 -4.90 10.37 11.24
N THR A 23 -4.51 11.49 11.86
CA THR A 23 -3.13 11.99 11.85
C THR A 23 -2.45 11.77 13.20
N ASP A 24 -1.15 11.52 13.17
CA ASP A 24 -0.29 11.52 14.37
C ASP A 24 -0.06 12.96 14.86
N SER A 25 -1.10 13.53 15.47
CA SER A 25 -1.09 14.91 15.96
C SER A 25 -0.08 15.17 17.09
N GLY A 26 0.40 14.11 17.77
CA GLY A 26 1.34 14.18 18.89
C GLY A 26 2.83 14.14 18.51
N ASN A 27 3.19 13.85 17.25
CA ASN A 27 4.58 13.66 16.77
C ASN A 27 5.38 12.53 17.46
N GLU A 28 4.77 11.67 18.29
CA GLU A 28 5.49 10.62 19.02
C GLU A 28 6.16 9.59 18.07
N ILE A 29 5.54 9.33 16.92
CA ILE A 29 6.09 8.43 15.90
C ILE A 29 7.34 9.05 15.29
N ARG A 30 7.38 10.38 15.15
CA ARG A 30 8.51 11.09 14.52
C ARG A 30 9.79 10.86 15.30
N GLU A 31 9.79 11.13 16.61
CA GLU A 31 11.00 10.98 17.45
C GLU A 31 11.50 9.53 17.44
N THR A 32 10.58 8.58 17.58
CA THR A 32 10.90 7.15 17.52
C THR A 32 11.58 6.78 16.20
N VAL A 33 11.02 7.25 15.08
CA VAL A 33 11.56 6.97 13.75
C VAL A 33 12.91 7.66 13.53
N GLU A 34 13.08 8.93 13.94
CA GLU A 34 14.37 9.63 13.83
C GLU A 34 15.48 8.90 14.59
N ASN A 35 15.19 8.38 15.78
CA ASN A 35 16.13 7.55 16.55
C ASN A 35 16.50 6.25 15.80
N ILE A 36 15.51 5.58 15.19
CA ILE A 36 15.76 4.37 14.39
C ILE A 36 16.66 4.68 13.19
N LEU A 37 16.31 5.73 12.42
CA LEU A 37 17.08 6.15 11.26
C LEU A 37 18.54 6.46 11.63
N GLN A 38 18.74 7.21 12.72
CA GLN A 38 20.07 7.58 13.18
C GLN A 38 20.88 6.37 13.67
N HIS A 39 20.24 5.42 14.36
CA HIS A 39 20.90 4.21 14.83
C HIS A 39 21.38 3.35 13.66
N VAL A 40 20.57 3.16 12.61
CA VAL A 40 20.98 2.44 11.40
C VAL A 40 22.11 3.17 10.67
N LYS A 41 22.03 4.50 10.56
CA LYS A 41 23.09 5.30 9.93
C LYS A 41 24.44 5.17 10.62
N GLN A 42 24.47 4.99 11.94
CA GLN A 42 25.69 4.88 12.74
C GLN A 42 26.24 3.45 12.81
N ASN A 43 25.36 2.44 12.86
CA ASN A 43 25.75 1.07 13.22
C ASN A 43 25.46 0.03 12.12
N GLY A 44 24.97 0.45 10.96
CA GLY A 44 24.84 -0.40 9.77
C GLY A 44 24.06 -1.70 10.02
N ASP A 45 24.61 -2.81 9.54
CA ASP A 45 24.05 -4.16 9.67
C ASP A 45 23.77 -4.58 11.12
N GLN A 46 24.55 -4.09 12.09
CA GLN A 46 24.36 -4.44 13.50
C GLN A 46 23.02 -3.90 14.02
N ALA A 47 22.69 -2.65 13.70
CA ALA A 47 21.40 -2.06 14.05
C ALA A 47 20.22 -2.87 13.47
N LEU A 48 20.37 -3.41 12.25
CA LEU A 48 19.33 -4.21 11.62
C LEU A 48 19.09 -5.53 12.36
N LYS A 49 20.16 -6.18 12.81
CA LYS A 49 20.08 -7.40 13.64
C LYS A 49 19.46 -7.11 15.01
N ASP A 50 19.83 -5.99 15.63
CA ASP A 50 19.29 -5.57 16.93
C ASP A 50 17.78 -5.32 16.82
N TYR A 51 17.32 -4.64 15.77
CA TYR A 51 15.89 -4.42 15.54
C TYR A 51 15.12 -5.69 15.14
N ALA A 52 15.74 -6.62 14.41
CA ALA A 52 15.13 -7.92 14.15
C ALA A 52 14.93 -8.71 15.46
N LEU A 53 15.89 -8.64 16.39
CA LEU A 53 15.74 -9.26 17.71
C LEU A 53 14.67 -8.56 18.55
N GLN A 54 14.63 -7.23 18.53
CA GLN A 54 13.71 -6.44 19.34
C GLN A 54 12.25 -6.55 18.84
N PHE A 55 12.00 -6.35 17.55
CA PHE A 55 10.66 -6.23 17.00
C PHE A 55 10.15 -7.55 16.41
N ASP A 56 10.99 -8.25 15.65
CA ASP A 56 10.58 -9.51 15.01
C ASP A 56 10.78 -10.73 15.94
N GLN A 57 11.56 -10.56 17.02
CA GLN A 57 11.95 -11.59 17.99
C GLN A 57 12.79 -12.71 17.36
N VAL A 58 13.68 -12.32 16.44
CA VAL A 58 14.52 -13.23 15.67
C VAL A 58 15.99 -12.78 15.76
N ALA A 59 16.86 -13.68 16.20
CA ALA A 59 18.30 -13.48 16.11
C ALA A 59 18.80 -13.88 14.71
N LEU A 60 19.17 -12.88 13.89
CA LEU A 60 19.63 -13.11 12.52
C LEU A 60 21.16 -13.28 12.46
N ASN A 61 21.60 -14.43 11.96
CA ASN A 61 23.01 -14.65 11.62
C ASN A 61 23.37 -13.97 10.28
N GLN A 62 22.42 -13.98 9.33
CA GLN A 62 22.54 -13.41 7.99
C GLN A 62 21.36 -12.49 7.72
N LEU A 63 21.59 -11.40 6.99
CA LEU A 63 20.59 -10.36 6.71
C LEU A 63 19.85 -10.55 5.39
N PHE A 64 20.12 -11.61 4.64
CA PHE A 64 19.46 -11.86 3.37
C PHE A 64 19.29 -13.35 3.08
N ALA A 65 18.18 -13.68 2.42
CA ALA A 65 18.02 -14.92 1.70
C ALA A 65 18.70 -14.80 0.34
N ASP A 66 19.57 -15.76 0.00
CA ASP A 66 20.23 -15.82 -1.30
C ASP A 66 19.41 -16.61 -2.34
N GLU A 67 19.93 -16.71 -3.56
CA GLU A 67 19.25 -17.38 -4.67
C GLU A 67 18.93 -18.85 -4.40
N ASN A 68 19.80 -19.57 -3.66
CA ASN A 68 19.57 -20.96 -3.31
C ASN A 68 18.46 -21.08 -2.25
N GLU A 69 18.51 -20.26 -1.21
CA GLU A 69 17.46 -20.23 -0.19
C GLU A 69 16.11 -19.82 -0.78
N ILE A 70 16.09 -18.82 -1.67
CA ILE A 70 14.89 -18.39 -2.41
C ILE A 70 14.32 -19.57 -3.20
N ALA A 71 15.16 -20.30 -3.95
CA ALA A 71 14.70 -21.43 -4.74
C ALA A 71 14.12 -22.57 -3.89
N GLU A 72 14.74 -22.88 -2.74
CA GLU A 72 14.22 -23.91 -1.82
C GLU A 72 12.91 -23.49 -1.15
N LEU A 73 12.78 -22.23 -0.73
CA LEU A 73 11.54 -21.72 -0.13
C LEU A 73 10.41 -21.67 -1.16
N ALA A 74 10.69 -21.28 -2.40
CA ALA A 74 9.69 -21.22 -3.47
C ALA A 74 9.09 -22.60 -3.81
N LYS A 75 9.80 -23.71 -3.56
CA LYS A 75 9.26 -25.07 -3.74
C LYS A 75 8.10 -25.38 -2.79
N GLN A 76 8.00 -24.69 -1.65
CA GLN A 76 6.96 -24.93 -0.65
C GLN A 76 5.59 -24.37 -1.06
N VAL A 77 5.53 -23.52 -2.08
CA VAL A 77 4.28 -22.98 -2.63
C VAL A 77 3.64 -24.03 -3.53
N SER A 78 2.34 -24.31 -3.35
CA SER A 78 1.62 -25.30 -4.17
C SER A 78 1.51 -24.85 -5.62
N ASP A 79 1.31 -25.79 -6.55
CA ASP A 79 1.19 -25.45 -7.97
C ASP A 79 -0.04 -24.57 -8.27
N GLU A 80 -1.14 -24.78 -7.55
CA GLU A 80 -2.34 -23.95 -7.62
C GLU A 80 -2.03 -22.49 -7.21
N GLN A 81 -1.33 -22.30 -6.10
CA GLN A 81 -0.93 -20.97 -5.62
C GLN A 81 0.08 -20.30 -6.56
N LYS A 82 1.04 -21.07 -7.08
CA LYS A 82 1.98 -20.58 -8.11
C LYS A 82 1.23 -20.12 -9.35
N GLN A 83 0.20 -20.87 -9.77
CA GLN A 83 -0.60 -20.50 -10.93
C GLN A 83 -1.39 -19.21 -10.68
N ALA A 84 -1.99 -19.04 -9.51
CA ALA A 84 -2.67 -17.79 -9.14
C ALA A 84 -1.72 -16.58 -9.18
N ILE A 85 -0.51 -16.72 -8.62
CA ILE A 85 0.53 -15.67 -8.64
C ILE A 85 0.97 -15.35 -10.07
N LYS A 86 1.12 -16.37 -10.94
CA LYS A 86 1.47 -16.18 -12.36
C LYS A 86 0.37 -15.44 -13.13
N ILE A 87 -0.91 -15.71 -12.85
CA ILE A 87 -2.02 -14.97 -13.45
C ILE A 87 -1.96 -13.50 -13.04
N ALA A 88 -1.76 -13.23 -11.74
CA ALA A 88 -1.60 -11.85 -11.25
C ALA A 88 -0.41 -11.15 -11.93
N TYR A 89 0.75 -11.83 -12.02
CA TYR A 89 1.93 -11.32 -12.71
C TYR A 89 1.61 -10.95 -14.16
N GLN A 90 0.95 -11.83 -14.93
CA GLN A 90 0.65 -11.60 -16.34
C GLN A 90 -0.26 -10.38 -16.54
N ASN A 91 -1.29 -10.24 -15.70
CA ASN A 91 -2.21 -9.11 -15.77
C ASN A 91 -1.51 -7.79 -15.41
N ILE A 92 -0.74 -7.77 -14.32
CA ILE A 92 0.01 -6.58 -13.87
C ILE A 92 1.05 -6.19 -14.93
N TYR A 93 1.80 -7.15 -15.46
CA TYR A 93 2.77 -6.92 -16.53
C TYR A 93 2.10 -6.33 -17.76
N LYS A 94 1.01 -6.95 -18.24
CA LYS A 94 0.28 -6.49 -19.42
C LYS A 94 -0.19 -5.05 -19.25
N PHE A 95 -0.72 -4.69 -18.09
CA PHE A 95 -1.20 -3.34 -17.82
C PHE A 95 -0.05 -2.31 -17.77
N HIS A 96 1.02 -2.58 -17.02
CA HIS A 96 2.13 -1.64 -16.92
C HIS A 96 2.93 -1.49 -18.21
N GLN A 97 3.01 -2.56 -19.03
CA GLN A 97 3.71 -2.52 -20.31
C GLN A 97 3.07 -1.51 -21.29
N THR A 98 1.75 -1.29 -21.23
CA THR A 98 1.06 -0.33 -22.12
C THR A 98 1.37 1.13 -21.79
N GLN A 99 1.94 1.39 -20.61
CA GLN A 99 2.28 2.74 -20.13
C GLN A 99 3.64 3.22 -20.64
N LEU A 100 4.47 2.33 -21.20
CA LEU A 100 5.75 2.71 -21.78
C LEU A 100 5.52 3.43 -23.12
N ARG A 101 5.76 4.74 -23.13
CA ARG A 101 5.56 5.62 -24.31
C ARG A 101 6.88 6.19 -24.77
N THR A 102 7.09 6.20 -26.08
CA THR A 102 8.15 6.98 -26.74
C THR A 102 7.53 8.27 -27.22
N GLU A 103 8.13 9.40 -26.87
CA GLU A 103 7.69 10.72 -27.34
C GLU A 103 8.36 11.04 -28.68
N GLU A 104 7.59 11.57 -29.64
CA GLU A 104 8.12 12.05 -30.90
C GLU A 104 8.89 13.37 -30.72
N LYS A 105 9.87 13.61 -31.60
CA LYS A 105 10.59 14.89 -31.62
C LYS A 105 9.68 15.96 -32.20
N VAL A 106 9.64 17.13 -31.57
CA VAL A 106 8.84 18.28 -32.00
C VAL A 106 9.77 19.43 -32.34
N GLU A 107 9.69 19.92 -33.58
CA GLU A 107 10.29 21.20 -33.96
C GLU A 107 9.38 22.34 -33.48
N THR A 108 9.77 23.01 -32.41
CA THR A 108 8.95 24.08 -31.80
C THR A 108 9.03 25.39 -32.59
N MET A 109 10.14 25.59 -33.29
CA MET A 109 10.36 26.65 -34.27
C MET A 109 11.51 26.26 -35.20
N PRO A 110 11.68 26.89 -36.38
CA PRO A 110 12.73 26.53 -37.33
C PRO A 110 14.12 26.41 -36.69
N GLY A 111 14.70 25.21 -36.75
CA GLY A 111 16.03 24.89 -36.21
C GLY A 111 16.07 24.53 -34.72
N VAL A 112 14.93 24.46 -34.02
CA VAL A 112 14.86 24.06 -32.59
C VAL A 112 13.98 22.84 -32.43
N THR A 113 14.61 21.69 -32.19
CA THR A 113 13.95 20.41 -31.94
C THR A 113 14.01 20.04 -30.46
N CYS A 114 12.85 19.79 -29.87
CA CYS A 114 12.68 19.36 -28.49
C CYS A 114 12.13 17.94 -28.47
N TRP A 115 12.56 17.12 -27.50
CA TRP A 115 12.01 15.79 -27.24
C TRP A 115 12.26 15.38 -25.80
N ARG A 116 11.60 14.32 -25.37
CA ARG A 116 11.82 13.69 -24.06
C ARG A 116 12.12 12.23 -24.26
N GLU A 117 12.99 11.70 -23.40
CA GLU A 117 13.27 10.28 -23.33
C GLU A 117 13.17 9.81 -21.89
N LEU A 118 12.67 8.59 -21.71
CA LEU A 118 12.60 7.95 -20.41
C LEU A 118 13.94 7.25 -20.13
N ARG A 119 14.39 7.34 -18.88
CA ARG A 119 15.52 6.57 -18.35
C ARG A 119 15.10 5.94 -17.02
N PRO A 120 15.42 4.66 -16.78
CA PRO A 120 15.15 4.05 -15.49
C PRO A 120 15.95 4.75 -14.39
N ILE A 121 15.36 4.76 -13.20
CA ILE A 121 16.13 4.98 -11.98
C ILE A 121 17.09 3.79 -11.83
N GLU A 122 18.36 4.06 -11.57
CA GLU A 122 19.40 3.02 -11.55
C GLU A 122 19.16 2.02 -10.42
N LYS A 123 18.94 2.52 -9.20
CA LYS A 123 18.74 1.69 -8.00
C LYS A 123 17.42 2.00 -7.32
N VAL A 124 16.57 0.99 -7.18
CA VAL A 124 15.28 1.12 -6.48
C VAL A 124 15.20 0.15 -5.30
N GLY A 125 14.68 0.64 -4.19
CA GLY A 125 14.41 -0.14 -2.99
C GLY A 125 12.92 -0.45 -2.86
N LEU A 126 12.56 -1.71 -2.70
CA LEU A 126 11.20 -2.18 -2.56
C LEU A 126 10.99 -2.70 -1.14
N TYR A 127 10.15 -2.01 -0.37
CA TYR A 127 9.72 -2.47 0.94
C TYR A 127 8.46 -3.34 0.81
N ILE A 128 8.56 -4.59 1.25
CA ILE A 128 7.45 -5.56 1.21
C ILE A 128 6.99 -5.86 2.64
N PRO A 129 5.76 -5.46 3.03
CA PRO A 129 5.22 -5.73 4.36
C PRO A 129 5.11 -7.24 4.64
N GLY A 130 5.41 -7.63 5.89
CA GLY A 130 5.32 -9.03 6.33
C GLY A 130 4.95 -9.23 7.79
N GLY A 131 4.54 -8.18 8.52
CA GLY A 131 4.25 -8.21 9.96
C GLY A 131 3.07 -9.12 10.33
N THR A 132 1.85 -8.57 10.42
CA THR A 132 0.64 -9.36 10.72
C THR A 132 0.15 -10.18 9.52
N ALA A 133 0.48 -9.73 8.31
CA ALA A 133 0.17 -10.40 7.05
C ALA A 133 1.34 -10.25 6.07
N VAL A 134 1.58 -11.30 5.29
CA VAL A 134 2.57 -11.30 4.21
C VAL A 134 1.89 -10.93 2.90
N LEU A 135 2.44 -9.96 2.18
CA LEU A 135 1.82 -9.39 0.98
C LEU A 135 2.66 -9.64 -0.29
N PRO A 136 2.60 -10.85 -0.90
CA PRO A 136 3.27 -11.11 -2.18
C PRO A 136 2.70 -10.27 -3.33
N SER A 137 1.44 -9.83 -3.22
CA SER A 137 0.80 -8.90 -4.18
C SER A 137 1.56 -7.58 -4.26
N THR A 138 1.94 -6.99 -3.13
CA THR A 138 2.77 -5.77 -3.09
C THR A 138 4.08 -5.97 -3.85
N PHE A 139 4.72 -7.12 -3.68
CA PHE A 139 5.98 -7.39 -4.38
C PHE A 139 5.80 -7.48 -5.90
N LEU A 140 4.70 -8.07 -6.38
CA LEU A 140 4.36 -8.01 -7.80
C LEU A 140 4.12 -6.57 -8.28
N MET A 141 3.33 -5.79 -7.55
CA MET A 141 2.99 -4.40 -7.90
C MET A 141 4.19 -3.47 -7.96
N LEU A 142 5.23 -3.74 -7.17
CA LEU A 142 6.46 -2.94 -7.17
C LEU A 142 7.53 -3.47 -8.13
N GLY A 143 7.75 -4.78 -8.13
CA GLY A 143 8.84 -5.41 -8.86
C GLY A 143 8.61 -5.47 -10.36
N ILE A 144 7.37 -5.69 -10.81
CA ILE A 144 7.03 -5.77 -12.23
C ILE A 144 7.31 -4.44 -12.96
N PRO A 145 6.77 -3.27 -12.52
CA PRO A 145 7.09 -2.01 -13.19
C PRO A 145 8.56 -1.64 -13.09
N ALA A 146 9.27 -1.97 -12.00
CA ALA A 146 10.72 -1.75 -11.90
C ALA A 146 11.51 -2.54 -12.96
N LYS A 147 11.08 -3.77 -13.27
CA LYS A 147 11.65 -4.58 -14.35
C LYS A 147 11.31 -4.03 -15.74
N ILE A 148 10.06 -3.62 -15.96
CA ILE A 148 9.63 -3.03 -17.23
C ILE A 148 10.39 -1.73 -17.50
N ALA A 149 10.60 -0.90 -16.48
CA ALA A 149 11.37 0.34 -16.60
C ALA A 149 12.84 0.08 -16.94
N GLY A 150 13.39 -1.08 -16.54
CA GLY A 150 14.79 -1.45 -16.73
C GLY A 150 15.70 -0.98 -15.61
N CYS A 151 15.21 -0.88 -14.37
CA CYS A 151 16.04 -0.57 -13.21
C CYS A 151 17.18 -1.59 -13.07
N HIS A 152 18.42 -1.10 -12.95
CA HIS A 152 19.62 -1.96 -12.93
C HIS A 152 19.72 -2.77 -11.64
N GLU A 153 19.44 -2.14 -10.51
CA GLU A 153 19.50 -2.76 -9.19
C GLU A 153 18.15 -2.61 -8.47
N ILE A 154 17.59 -3.75 -8.05
CA ILE A 154 16.32 -3.81 -7.31
C ILE A 154 16.62 -4.45 -5.95
N VAL A 155 16.64 -3.63 -4.92
CA VAL A 155 16.85 -4.04 -3.52
C VAL A 155 15.50 -4.34 -2.91
N VAL A 156 15.34 -5.50 -2.28
CA VAL A 156 14.07 -5.90 -1.68
C VAL A 156 14.26 -6.14 -0.19
N CYS A 157 13.50 -5.43 0.64
CA CYS A 157 13.48 -5.62 2.09
C CYS A 157 12.12 -6.15 2.52
N SER A 158 12.11 -7.21 3.33
CA SER A 158 10.91 -7.75 3.96
C SER A 158 11.26 -8.27 5.35
N PRO A 159 10.42 -8.07 6.38
CA PRO A 159 10.72 -8.56 7.73
C PRO A 159 10.84 -10.09 7.75
N PRO A 160 11.73 -10.65 8.59
CA PRO A 160 11.84 -12.09 8.76
C PRO A 160 10.56 -12.68 9.36
N GLN A 161 10.24 -13.92 8.97
CA GLN A 161 9.27 -14.72 9.72
C GLN A 161 9.89 -15.19 11.05
N LYS A 162 9.07 -15.73 11.96
CA LYS A 162 9.52 -16.23 13.27
C LYS A 162 10.61 -17.32 13.21
N ASN A 163 10.76 -18.00 12.07
CA ASN A 163 11.83 -18.96 11.81
C ASN A 163 13.13 -18.32 11.27
N GLY A 164 13.18 -17.00 11.16
CA GLY A 164 14.31 -16.24 10.62
C GLY A 164 14.45 -16.25 9.10
N LYS A 165 13.43 -16.70 8.35
CA LYS A 165 13.45 -16.77 6.89
C LYS A 165 12.44 -15.84 6.25
N ILE A 166 12.54 -15.65 4.93
CA ILE A 166 11.48 -15.02 4.16
C ILE A 166 10.32 -16.00 3.96
N ASN A 167 9.13 -15.45 3.71
CA ASN A 167 7.96 -16.25 3.41
C ASN A 167 8.06 -16.94 2.02
N PRO A 168 7.59 -18.20 1.87
CA PRO A 168 7.61 -18.92 0.59
C PRO A 168 6.98 -18.18 -0.60
N TYR A 169 5.90 -17.41 -0.38
CA TYR A 169 5.28 -16.62 -1.44
C TYR A 169 6.18 -15.45 -1.89
N ILE A 170 6.88 -14.80 -0.94
CA ILE A 170 7.88 -13.76 -1.26
C ILE A 170 9.04 -14.39 -2.04
N ALA A 171 9.50 -15.56 -1.63
CA ALA A 171 10.54 -16.31 -2.35
C ALA A 171 10.11 -16.65 -3.80
N PHE A 172 8.88 -17.13 -3.98
CA PHE A 172 8.37 -17.45 -5.32
C PHE A 172 8.24 -16.20 -6.21
N VAL A 173 7.77 -15.07 -5.67
CA VAL A 173 7.72 -13.81 -6.42
C VAL A 173 9.13 -13.28 -6.73
N ALA A 174 10.08 -13.39 -5.79
CA ALA A 174 11.49 -13.05 -6.02
C ALA A 174 12.06 -13.88 -7.19
N GLN A 175 11.80 -15.18 -7.21
CA GLN A 175 12.21 -16.07 -8.29
C GLN A 175 11.58 -15.66 -9.64
N LEU A 176 10.28 -15.37 -9.66
CA LEU A 176 9.56 -14.95 -10.86
C LEU A 176 10.10 -13.64 -11.44
N LEU A 177 10.58 -12.74 -10.57
CA LEU A 177 11.20 -11.47 -10.92
C LEU A 177 12.73 -11.56 -11.07
N SER A 178 13.33 -12.75 -11.01
CA SER A 178 14.80 -12.91 -11.05
C SER A 178 15.54 -12.01 -10.05
N ILE A 179 15.02 -11.89 -8.83
CA ILE A 179 15.63 -11.18 -7.71
C ILE A 179 16.56 -12.14 -6.98
N LYS A 180 17.84 -11.77 -6.87
CA LYS A 180 18.91 -12.65 -6.35
C LYS A 180 19.04 -12.64 -4.83
N LYS A 181 18.59 -11.57 -4.18
CA LYS A 181 18.68 -11.39 -2.73
C LYS A 181 17.43 -10.69 -2.23
N VAL A 182 16.89 -11.19 -1.12
CA VAL A 182 15.84 -10.50 -0.35
C VAL A 182 16.38 -10.30 1.06
N PHE A 183 16.42 -9.05 1.51
CA PHE A 183 16.96 -8.67 2.81
C PHE A 183 15.88 -8.82 3.90
N LEU A 184 16.27 -9.49 4.99
CA LEU A 184 15.45 -9.80 6.16
C LEU A 184 15.38 -8.58 7.09
N CYS A 185 14.71 -7.53 6.63
CA CYS A 185 14.62 -6.25 7.33
C CYS A 185 13.24 -5.62 7.11
N GLY A 186 12.56 -5.26 8.21
CA GLY A 186 11.25 -4.61 8.22
C GLY A 186 11.29 -3.16 8.69
N GLY A 187 10.12 -2.51 8.76
CA GLY A 187 9.93 -1.26 9.50
C GLY A 187 10.72 -0.05 8.98
N ALA A 188 10.90 0.93 9.88
CA ALA A 188 11.66 2.16 9.61
C ALA A 188 13.15 1.88 9.36
N GLN A 189 13.69 0.84 9.98
CA GLN A 189 15.08 0.40 9.81
C GLN A 189 15.38 -0.11 8.40
N ALA A 190 14.42 -0.76 7.72
CA ALA A 190 14.57 -1.13 6.31
C ALA A 190 14.63 0.10 5.40
N VAL A 191 13.78 1.09 5.66
CA VAL A 191 13.80 2.36 4.92
C VAL A 191 15.14 3.07 5.14
N ALA A 192 15.64 3.12 6.37
CA ALA A 192 16.95 3.66 6.70
C ALA A 192 18.09 2.96 5.95
N ALA A 193 18.08 1.62 5.95
CA ALA A 193 19.12 0.83 5.31
C ALA A 193 19.16 1.06 3.79
N MET A 194 18.01 1.15 3.14
CA MET A 194 17.94 1.47 1.71
C MET A 194 18.35 2.91 1.41
N ALA A 195 18.04 3.86 2.30
CA ALA A 195 18.36 5.29 2.11
C ALA A 195 19.84 5.63 2.35
N TYR A 196 20.45 5.03 3.36
CA TYR A 196 21.83 5.31 3.76
C TYR A 196 22.83 4.31 3.17
N GLY A 197 22.37 3.09 2.88
CA GLY A 197 23.25 1.95 2.68
C GLY A 197 23.78 1.40 4.00
N THR A 198 24.16 0.13 3.98
CA THR A 198 24.85 -0.60 5.07
C THR A 198 25.92 -1.49 4.44
N GLU A 199 26.61 -2.29 5.24
CA GLU A 199 27.59 -3.25 4.75
C GLU A 199 26.94 -4.30 3.83
N SER A 200 25.70 -4.71 4.10
CA SER A 200 24.97 -5.70 3.29
C SER A 200 23.98 -5.10 2.31
N ILE A 201 23.26 -4.03 2.70
CA ILE A 201 22.18 -3.42 1.90
C ILE A 201 22.73 -2.22 1.14
N PRO A 202 22.72 -2.22 -0.20
CA PRO A 202 23.19 -1.09 -0.97
C PRO A 202 22.22 0.09 -0.88
N LYS A 203 22.77 1.30 -0.89
CA LYS A 203 21.99 2.53 -0.99
C LYS A 203 21.23 2.58 -2.32
N VAL A 204 19.97 3.02 -2.29
CA VAL A 204 19.12 3.20 -3.46
C VAL A 204 18.79 4.67 -3.73
N ASP A 205 18.38 4.96 -4.96
CA ASP A 205 18.00 6.31 -5.40
C ASP A 205 16.54 6.62 -5.11
N LYS A 206 15.67 5.59 -5.11
CA LYS A 206 14.25 5.73 -4.78
C LYS A 206 13.69 4.53 -4.03
N ILE A 207 12.94 4.79 -2.96
CA ILE A 207 12.28 3.77 -2.14
C ILE A 207 10.78 3.73 -2.46
N PHE A 208 10.28 2.51 -2.63
CA PHE A 208 8.89 2.21 -2.94
C PHE A 208 8.28 1.28 -1.91
N GLY A 209 6.96 1.36 -1.79
CA GLY A 209 6.16 0.37 -1.10
C GLY A 209 5.36 0.94 0.07
N PRO A 210 4.17 0.37 0.34
CA PRO A 210 3.33 0.74 1.45
C PRO A 210 3.91 0.20 2.76
N GLY A 211 3.48 0.76 3.88
CA GLY A 211 3.80 0.24 5.19
C GLY A 211 2.96 0.92 6.26
N ASN A 212 3.15 0.51 7.50
CA ASN A 212 2.51 1.18 8.62
C ASN A 212 3.03 2.62 8.79
N GLN A 213 2.42 3.35 9.71
CA GLN A 213 2.79 4.73 10.06
C GLN A 213 4.30 4.96 10.31
N TYR A 214 5.03 3.98 10.86
CA TYR A 214 6.48 4.10 11.08
C TYR A 214 7.27 4.07 9.77
N VAL A 215 6.90 3.17 8.84
CA VAL A 215 7.51 3.08 7.51
C VAL A 215 7.21 4.33 6.71
N THR A 216 5.97 4.80 6.72
CA THR A 216 5.57 6.05 6.04
C THR A 216 6.32 7.24 6.61
N LYS A 217 6.38 7.39 7.94
CA LYS A 217 7.12 8.47 8.57
C LYS A 217 8.62 8.42 8.23
N ALA A 218 9.21 7.22 8.21
CA ALA A 218 10.61 7.03 7.81
C ALA A 218 10.84 7.48 6.37
N LYS A 219 9.96 7.09 5.43
CA LYS A 219 10.01 7.53 4.03
C LYS A 219 9.95 9.06 3.91
N THR A 220 9.03 9.70 4.62
CA THR A 220 8.91 11.17 4.63
C THR A 220 10.17 11.85 5.17
N ILE A 221 10.71 11.38 6.30
CA ILE A 221 11.94 11.95 6.87
C ILE A 221 13.11 11.76 5.91
N VAL A 222 13.30 10.55 5.36
CA VAL A 222 14.36 10.24 4.39
C VAL A 222 14.27 11.13 3.17
N GLN A 223 13.09 11.33 2.59
CA GLN A 223 12.90 12.20 1.43
C GLN A 223 13.31 13.65 1.72
N SER A 224 13.08 14.13 2.95
CA SER A 224 13.41 15.50 3.35
C SER A 224 14.87 15.71 3.81
N THR A 225 15.55 14.64 4.22
CA THR A 225 16.87 14.71 4.86
C THR A 225 17.99 14.08 4.03
N THR A 226 17.65 13.45 2.91
CA THR A 226 18.59 12.74 2.02
C THR A 226 18.31 13.08 0.56
N VAL A 227 19.13 12.55 -0.34
CA VAL A 227 18.91 12.60 -1.79
C VAL A 227 18.05 11.44 -2.31
N THR A 228 17.66 10.50 -1.46
CA THR A 228 16.85 9.34 -1.83
C THR A 228 15.39 9.74 -1.93
N ALA A 229 14.80 9.54 -3.10
CA ALA A 229 13.40 9.83 -3.34
C ALA A 229 12.50 8.74 -2.74
N ILE A 230 11.19 9.03 -2.64
CA ILE A 230 10.15 8.04 -2.35
C ILE A 230 9.08 8.10 -3.44
N ASP A 231 8.28 7.05 -3.58
CA ASP A 231 7.06 7.04 -4.39
C ASP A 231 6.02 8.03 -3.87
N MET A 232 5.50 7.79 -2.67
CA MET A 232 4.50 8.61 -2.01
C MET A 232 4.45 8.29 -0.49
N PRO A 233 4.01 9.24 0.34
CA PRO A 233 3.53 8.91 1.68
C PRO A 233 2.31 7.98 1.55
N ALA A 234 2.38 6.80 2.17
CA ALA A 234 1.24 5.89 2.23
C ALA A 234 0.48 6.12 3.55
N GLY A 235 -0.82 6.36 3.50
CA GLY A 235 -1.68 6.37 4.69
C GLY A 235 -2.04 4.96 5.14
N PRO A 236 -2.78 4.83 6.25
CA PRO A 236 -3.60 3.65 6.49
C PRO A 236 -4.44 3.36 5.25
N SER A 237 -4.70 2.08 4.97
CA SER A 237 -5.39 1.72 3.74
C SER A 237 -6.89 2.08 3.83
N GLU A 238 -7.43 2.63 2.74
CA GLU A 238 -8.76 3.28 2.69
C GLU A 238 -9.61 2.80 1.50
N VAL A 239 -10.92 2.76 1.68
CA VAL A 239 -11.90 2.57 0.60
C VAL A 239 -13.10 3.47 0.80
N LEU A 240 -13.56 4.10 -0.27
CA LEU A 240 -14.84 4.78 -0.32
C LEU A 240 -15.71 4.12 -1.39
N ILE A 241 -16.92 3.72 -1.01
CA ILE A 241 -17.89 3.12 -1.91
C ILE A 241 -19.01 4.12 -2.16
N ILE A 242 -19.21 4.52 -3.41
CA ILE A 242 -20.42 5.24 -3.84
C ILE A 242 -21.41 4.21 -4.34
N ALA A 243 -22.60 4.17 -3.75
CA ALA A 243 -23.60 3.16 -4.07
C ALA A 243 -25.03 3.72 -4.11
N ASP A 244 -25.89 3.11 -4.91
CA ASP A 244 -27.32 3.42 -4.99
C ASP A 244 -28.19 2.17 -4.76
N GLU A 245 -29.48 2.28 -5.02
CA GLU A 245 -30.42 1.18 -4.86
C GLU A 245 -30.21 -0.01 -5.82
N SER A 246 -29.38 0.11 -6.86
CA SER A 246 -29.02 -1.02 -7.72
C SER A 246 -27.92 -1.89 -7.12
N ALA A 247 -27.18 -1.36 -6.13
CA ALA A 247 -26.11 -2.08 -5.46
C ALA A 247 -26.63 -3.25 -4.62
N ASN A 248 -25.81 -4.30 -4.53
CA ASN A 248 -26.08 -5.41 -3.62
C ASN A 248 -25.51 -5.11 -2.22
N PRO A 249 -26.34 -4.96 -1.16
CA PRO A 249 -25.86 -4.63 0.19
C PRO A 249 -24.92 -5.70 0.77
N VAL A 250 -25.02 -6.96 0.33
CA VAL A 250 -24.10 -8.03 0.75
C VAL A 250 -22.69 -7.75 0.23
N PHE A 251 -22.56 -7.30 -1.02
CA PHE A 251 -21.27 -7.01 -1.65
C PHE A 251 -20.67 -5.71 -1.10
N VAL A 252 -21.48 -4.67 -0.94
CA VAL A 252 -21.04 -3.40 -0.32
C VAL A 252 -20.51 -3.66 1.09
N ALA A 253 -21.21 -4.46 1.90
CA ALA A 253 -20.72 -4.84 3.24
C ALA A 253 -19.40 -5.61 3.18
N ALA A 254 -19.27 -6.56 2.25
CA ALA A 254 -18.05 -7.34 2.07
C ALA A 254 -16.86 -6.45 1.66
N ASP A 255 -17.05 -5.50 0.75
CA ASP A 255 -16.01 -4.58 0.28
C ASP A 255 -15.55 -3.62 1.40
N LEU A 256 -16.47 -3.11 2.22
CA LEU A 256 -16.10 -2.33 3.41
C LEU A 256 -15.26 -3.17 4.38
N LEU A 257 -15.65 -4.43 4.62
CA LEU A 257 -14.93 -5.32 5.53
C LEU A 257 -13.56 -5.75 4.99
N ALA A 258 -13.44 -5.97 3.69
CA ALA A 258 -12.18 -6.33 3.03
C ALA A 258 -11.10 -5.27 3.25
N GLN A 259 -11.49 -3.99 3.27
CA GLN A 259 -10.58 -2.91 3.60
C GLN A 259 -10.34 -2.80 5.11
N ALA A 260 -11.40 -2.89 5.92
CA ALA A 260 -11.31 -2.74 7.37
C ALA A 260 -10.48 -3.85 8.07
N GLU A 261 -10.32 -5.04 7.47
CA GLU A 261 -9.50 -6.10 8.05
C GLU A 261 -7.98 -5.88 7.92
N HIS A 262 -7.53 -4.90 7.11
CA HIS A 262 -6.11 -4.64 6.90
C HIS A 262 -5.40 -4.22 8.19
N GLY A 263 -5.94 -3.24 8.92
CA GLY A 263 -5.33 -2.66 10.11
C GLY A 263 -6.34 -1.92 10.99
N VAL A 264 -5.97 -1.67 12.24
CA VAL A 264 -6.84 -0.94 13.20
C VAL A 264 -7.02 0.53 12.84
N ASP A 265 -6.13 1.03 11.99
CA ASP A 265 -6.03 2.38 11.46
C ASP A 265 -6.75 2.54 10.10
N SER A 266 -7.22 1.44 9.49
CA SER A 266 -8.00 1.47 8.25
C SER A 266 -9.33 2.21 8.42
N GLN A 267 -9.81 2.78 7.32
CA GLN A 267 -11.09 3.48 7.25
C GLN A 267 -11.86 3.07 5.99
N SER A 268 -13.16 2.83 6.15
CA SER A 268 -14.05 2.42 5.08
C SER A 268 -15.29 3.31 5.08
N VAL A 269 -15.56 3.99 3.97
CA VAL A 269 -16.64 4.97 3.89
C VAL A 269 -17.69 4.52 2.88
N LEU A 270 -18.95 4.51 3.28
CA LEU A 270 -20.08 4.30 2.36
C LEU A 270 -20.74 5.64 2.07
N VAL A 271 -20.79 6.06 0.82
CA VAL A 271 -21.58 7.21 0.38
C VAL A 271 -22.72 6.69 -0.48
N SER A 272 -23.97 7.03 -0.14
CA SER A 272 -25.10 6.47 -0.88
C SER A 272 -26.27 7.42 -1.06
N THR A 273 -26.88 7.32 -2.23
CA THR A 273 -28.14 7.99 -2.59
C THR A 273 -29.38 7.26 -2.05
N SER A 274 -29.21 6.12 -1.37
CA SER A 274 -30.29 5.30 -0.87
C SER A 274 -30.16 5.02 0.64
N LYS A 275 -31.05 5.62 1.43
CA LYS A 275 -31.15 5.31 2.89
C LYS A 275 -31.45 3.83 3.14
N LYS A 276 -32.23 3.21 2.24
CA LYS A 276 -32.57 1.78 2.32
C LYS A 276 -31.31 0.94 2.17
N LEU A 277 -30.49 1.21 1.15
CA LEU A 277 -29.23 0.50 0.94
C LEU A 277 -28.29 0.63 2.15
N ILE A 278 -28.15 1.83 2.72
CA ILE A 278 -27.32 2.04 3.92
C ILE A 278 -27.79 1.14 5.06
N ALA A 279 -29.10 1.11 5.34
CA ALA A 279 -29.66 0.30 6.41
C ALA A 279 -29.45 -1.21 6.17
N GLU A 280 -29.67 -1.67 4.94
CA GLU A 280 -29.45 -3.08 4.56
C GLU A 280 -27.97 -3.46 4.63
N THR A 281 -27.06 -2.57 4.21
CA THR A 281 -25.62 -2.77 4.31
C THR A 281 -25.17 -2.87 5.77
N ILE A 282 -25.69 -2.02 6.66
CA ILE A 282 -25.38 -2.10 8.10
C ILE A 282 -25.84 -3.44 8.67
N ALA A 283 -27.01 -3.94 8.29
CA ALA A 283 -27.49 -5.25 8.71
C ALA A 283 -26.60 -6.40 8.20
N GLU A 284 -26.06 -6.29 6.98
CA GLU A 284 -25.11 -7.28 6.44
C GLU A 284 -23.74 -7.19 7.12
N LEU A 285 -23.26 -5.99 7.47
CA LEU A 285 -22.04 -5.82 8.27
C LEU A 285 -22.15 -6.57 9.60
N GLU A 286 -23.29 -6.47 10.29
CA GLU A 286 -23.53 -7.18 11.56
C GLU A 286 -23.51 -8.71 11.41
N LYS A 287 -23.87 -9.24 10.24
CA LYS A 287 -23.85 -10.69 9.95
C LYS A 287 -22.46 -11.19 9.54
N GLN A 288 -21.75 -10.42 8.72
CA GLN A 288 -20.47 -10.83 8.13
C GLN A 288 -19.29 -10.60 9.07
N PHE A 289 -19.32 -9.52 9.86
CA PHE A 289 -18.23 -9.16 10.77
C PHE A 289 -17.83 -10.28 11.77
N PRO A 290 -18.78 -10.94 12.47
CA PRO A 290 -18.43 -11.90 13.53
C PRO A 290 -17.73 -13.18 13.04
N VAL A 291 -17.82 -13.51 11.74
CA VAL A 291 -17.22 -14.72 11.18
C VAL A 291 -15.81 -14.49 10.64
N LEU A 292 -15.31 -13.25 10.66
CA LEU A 292 -13.99 -12.91 10.14
C LEU A 292 -12.88 -13.40 11.09
N PRO A 293 -11.81 -14.05 10.58
CA PRO A 293 -10.65 -14.42 11.39
C PRO A 293 -9.98 -13.23 12.08
N ARG A 294 -10.12 -12.02 11.52
CA ARG A 294 -9.52 -10.77 12.02
C ARG A 294 -10.54 -9.82 12.66
N ALA A 295 -11.67 -10.33 13.16
CA ALA A 295 -12.77 -9.54 13.70
C ALA A 295 -12.35 -8.44 14.70
N GLU A 296 -11.43 -8.71 15.64
CA GLU A 296 -10.99 -7.68 16.60
C GLU A 296 -10.31 -6.46 15.95
N ILE A 297 -9.54 -6.68 14.87
CA ILE A 297 -8.89 -5.61 14.12
C ILE A 297 -9.94 -4.85 13.32
N THR A 298 -10.78 -5.59 12.59
CA THR A 298 -11.86 -5.03 11.79
C THR A 298 -12.80 -4.18 12.63
N GLN A 299 -13.07 -4.55 13.89
CA GLN A 299 -13.95 -3.78 14.77
C GLN A 299 -13.43 -2.37 15.03
N LYS A 300 -12.12 -2.24 15.23
CA LYS A 300 -11.45 -0.96 15.49
C LYS A 300 -11.47 -0.08 14.24
N ALA A 301 -11.20 -0.65 13.07
CA ALA A 301 -11.32 0.05 11.80
C ALA A 301 -12.75 0.53 11.51
N ILE A 302 -13.76 -0.31 11.78
CA ILE A 302 -15.17 0.06 11.62
C ILE A 302 -15.59 1.18 12.58
N ALA A 303 -14.98 1.29 13.75
CA ALA A 303 -15.24 2.41 14.68
C ALA A 303 -14.79 3.78 14.11
N ASN A 304 -13.80 3.78 13.22
CA ASN A 304 -13.33 4.96 12.47
C ASN A 304 -14.11 5.19 11.18
N SER A 305 -14.98 4.25 10.81
CA SER A 305 -15.72 4.20 9.55
C SER A 305 -17.13 4.77 9.70
N TYR A 306 -17.71 5.22 8.61
CA TYR A 306 -19.06 5.82 8.61
C TYR A 306 -19.73 5.74 7.23
N ALA A 307 -21.03 5.97 7.22
CA ALA A 307 -21.82 6.16 6.02
C ALA A 307 -22.30 7.62 5.90
N VAL A 308 -22.42 8.10 4.67
CA VAL A 308 -22.95 9.41 4.31
C VAL A 308 -24.09 9.21 3.33
N PHE A 309 -25.29 9.62 3.71
CA PHE A 309 -26.41 9.72 2.78
C PHE A 309 -26.32 11.03 2.00
N THR A 310 -26.48 10.96 0.68
CA THR A 310 -26.57 12.12 -0.21
C THR A 310 -27.88 12.08 -0.99
N GLY A 311 -28.36 13.25 -1.44
CA GLY A 311 -29.57 13.34 -2.26
C GLY A 311 -29.32 12.98 -3.73
N THR A 312 -28.08 13.13 -4.20
CA THR A 312 -27.69 12.91 -5.60
C THR A 312 -26.29 12.30 -5.71
N PHE A 313 -25.96 11.78 -6.91
CA PHE A 313 -24.60 11.36 -7.23
C PHE A 313 -23.62 12.53 -7.27
N SER A 314 -24.05 13.73 -7.70
CA SER A 314 -23.19 14.92 -7.69
C SER A 314 -22.68 15.21 -6.27
N GLU A 315 -23.58 15.19 -5.28
CA GLU A 315 -23.20 15.37 -3.88
C GLU A 315 -22.29 14.24 -3.36
N ALA A 316 -22.53 12.99 -3.81
CA ALA A 316 -21.67 11.86 -3.46
C ALA A 316 -20.25 12.02 -4.02
N MET A 317 -20.15 12.48 -5.28
CA MET A 317 -18.89 12.79 -5.94
C MET A 317 -18.19 13.98 -5.27
N ASP A 318 -18.92 15.05 -4.91
CA ASP A 318 -18.36 16.20 -4.19
C ASP A 318 -17.76 15.79 -2.84
N PHE A 319 -18.44 14.91 -2.10
CA PHE A 319 -17.91 14.37 -0.84
C PHE A 319 -16.69 13.48 -1.12
N SER A 320 -16.76 12.57 -2.10
CA SER A 320 -15.66 11.67 -2.45
C SER A 320 -14.40 12.43 -2.89
N ASN A 321 -14.55 13.45 -3.73
CA ASN A 321 -13.44 14.28 -4.21
C ASN A 321 -12.80 15.08 -3.06
N GLN A 322 -13.60 15.55 -2.09
CA GLN A 322 -13.06 16.18 -0.87
C GLN A 322 -12.37 15.17 0.05
N TYR A 323 -12.86 13.92 0.10
CA TYR A 323 -12.26 12.84 0.88
C TYR A 323 -10.95 12.31 0.25
N ALA A 324 -10.86 12.32 -1.09
CA ALA A 324 -9.72 11.83 -1.87
C ALA A 324 -9.29 10.40 -1.47
N PRO A 325 -10.18 9.39 -1.63
CA PRO A 325 -9.94 8.03 -1.16
C PRO A 325 -8.78 7.36 -1.91
N GLU A 326 -8.06 6.46 -1.23
CA GLU A 326 -7.08 5.56 -1.87
C GLU A 326 -7.75 4.67 -2.92
N HIS A 327 -8.91 4.08 -2.58
CA HIS A 327 -9.72 3.27 -3.48
C HIS A 327 -11.15 3.81 -3.56
N LEU A 328 -11.65 3.99 -4.78
CA LEU A 328 -13.04 4.36 -5.05
C LEU A 328 -13.76 3.20 -5.74
N ILE A 329 -14.87 2.75 -5.16
CA ILE A 329 -15.77 1.75 -5.75
C ILE A 329 -17.07 2.44 -6.15
N LEU A 330 -17.45 2.35 -7.43
CA LEU A 330 -18.74 2.82 -7.93
C LEU A 330 -19.68 1.62 -8.05
N ALA A 331 -20.45 1.35 -7.00
CA ALA A 331 -21.43 0.27 -6.95
C ALA A 331 -22.80 0.78 -7.41
N THR A 332 -22.94 1.03 -8.70
CA THR A 332 -24.19 1.49 -9.34
C THR A 332 -24.20 1.06 -10.80
N ASP A 333 -25.40 0.82 -11.34
CA ASP A 333 -25.60 0.56 -12.77
C ASP A 333 -25.30 1.79 -13.65
N GLN A 334 -25.25 2.99 -13.05
CA GLN A 334 -24.99 4.28 -13.72
C GLN A 334 -23.53 4.73 -13.63
N TRP A 335 -22.59 3.83 -13.32
CA TRP A 335 -21.20 4.18 -13.03
C TRP A 335 -20.54 4.98 -14.17
N GLN A 336 -20.83 4.70 -15.45
CA GLN A 336 -20.24 5.43 -16.58
C GLN A 336 -20.59 6.92 -16.58
N GLU A 337 -21.75 7.31 -16.08
CA GLU A 337 -22.23 8.70 -16.14
C GLU A 337 -21.55 9.57 -15.07
N ILE A 338 -20.98 8.94 -14.05
CA ILE A 338 -20.37 9.62 -12.90
C ILE A 338 -18.84 9.54 -12.90
N THR A 339 -18.22 8.72 -13.77
CA THR A 339 -16.75 8.59 -13.82
C THR A 339 -16.05 9.89 -14.19
N ASP A 340 -16.64 10.72 -15.05
CA ASP A 340 -16.04 12.00 -15.46
C ASP A 340 -16.07 13.06 -14.34
N GLN A 341 -16.73 12.77 -13.22
CA GLN A 341 -16.78 13.65 -12.04
C GLN A 341 -15.69 13.32 -11.01
N ILE A 342 -14.88 12.27 -11.22
CA ILE A 342 -13.76 11.92 -10.33
C ILE A 342 -12.64 12.94 -10.56
N THR A 343 -12.21 13.66 -9.52
CA THR A 343 -11.16 14.71 -9.62
C THR A 343 -10.02 14.56 -8.64
#